data_AF-I1VEN0-F1
#
_entry.id   AF-I1VEN0-F1
#
_cell.length_a   1.000
_cell.length_b   1.000
_cell.length_c   1.000
_cell.angle_alpha   90.00
_cell.angle_beta   90.00
_cell.angle_gamma   90.00
#
_symmetry.space_group_name_H-M   'P 1'
#
loop_
_entity.id
_entity.type
_entity.pdbx_description
1 polymer ?
#
loop_
_entity_poly.entity_id
_entity_poly.type
_entity_poly.pdbx_seq_one_letter_code
_entity_poly.pdbx_strand_id
1 'polypeptide(L)'
;SRNTLEMIRHAGIEPTVVEYLHTPPSRETLQRLIAAAGLSVREAVREKGTPYAELGLDDPSLSDEQLIDAMIAHPALINRPFVVSPMGTRHCRPSEAVLDILPDTFKGAFAKEDGEKV
;
A
#
# COMPACT_ATOMS: atom_id res chain seq x y z
N SER A 1 4.21 -6.96 1.46
CA SER A 1 4.61 -6.53 0.10
C SER A 1 5.12 -7.67 -0.75
N ARG A 2 6.13 -8.45 -0.31
CA ARG A 2 6.63 -9.59 -1.11
C ARG A 2 5.52 -10.59 -1.47
N ASN A 3 4.75 -11.07 -0.50
CA ASN A 3 3.57 -11.92 -0.75
C ASN A 3 2.59 -11.33 -1.78
N THR A 4 2.29 -10.02 -1.70
CA THR A 4 1.40 -9.34 -2.66
C THR A 4 1.98 -9.35 -4.07
N LEU A 5 3.28 -9.04 -4.23
CA LEU A 5 3.95 -9.06 -5.54
C LEU A 5 3.94 -10.47 -6.13
N GLU A 6 4.26 -11.48 -5.32
CA GLU A 6 4.27 -12.87 -5.77
C GLU A 6 2.85 -13.37 -6.10
N MET A 7 1.81 -12.93 -5.40
CA MET A 7 0.42 -13.24 -5.77
C MET A 7 0.03 -12.65 -7.13
N ILE A 8 0.46 -11.41 -7.44
CA ILE A 8 0.21 -10.80 -8.75
C ILE A 8 0.90 -11.61 -9.86
N ARG A 9 2.16 -12.00 -9.64
CA ARG A 9 2.92 -12.86 -10.57
C ARG A 9 2.31 -14.25 -10.73
N HIS A 10 1.82 -14.83 -9.64
CA HIS A 10 1.12 -16.11 -9.64
C HIS A 10 -0.16 -16.06 -10.47
N ALA A 11 -0.83 -14.90 -10.54
CA ALA A 11 -1.95 -14.65 -11.44
C ALA A 11 -1.54 -14.50 -12.92
N GLY A 12 -0.26 -14.68 -13.26
CA GLY A 12 0.28 -14.54 -14.61
C GLY A 12 0.53 -13.10 -15.05
N ILE A 13 0.62 -12.15 -14.11
CA ILE A 13 0.77 -10.72 -14.39
C ILE A 13 2.14 -10.26 -13.90
N GLU A 14 2.95 -9.65 -14.77
CA GLU A 14 4.15 -8.92 -14.33
C GLU A 14 3.79 -7.44 -14.12
N PRO A 15 3.72 -6.96 -12.87
CA PRO A 15 3.33 -5.58 -12.60
C PRO A 15 4.49 -4.61 -12.81
N THR A 16 4.16 -3.35 -13.08
CA THR A 16 5.14 -2.27 -12.90
C THR A 16 5.40 -2.06 -11.42
N VAL A 17 6.65 -2.27 -10.99
CA VAL A 17 7.06 -2.07 -9.60
C VAL A 17 7.62 -0.65 -9.44
N VAL A 18 6.99 0.14 -8.57
CA VAL A 18 7.49 1.46 -8.18
C VAL A 18 8.14 1.37 -6.81
N GLU A 19 9.45 1.62 -6.76
CA GLU A 19 10.19 1.71 -5.50
C GLU A 19 9.92 3.06 -4.83
N TYR A 20 8.77 3.14 -4.15
CA TYR A 20 8.23 4.39 -3.58
C TYR A 20 9.15 5.13 -2.60
N LEU A 21 10.15 4.45 -2.03
CA LEU A 21 11.17 5.09 -1.18
C LEU A 21 12.17 5.93 -2.00
N HIS A 22 12.44 5.52 -3.24
CA HIS A 22 13.36 6.20 -4.15
C HIS A 22 12.61 7.10 -5.14
N THR A 23 11.40 6.71 -5.51
CA THR A 23 10.53 7.40 -6.47
C THR A 23 9.14 7.58 -5.87
N PRO A 24 9.00 8.43 -4.84
CA PRO A 24 7.71 8.62 -4.19
C PRO A 24 6.67 9.21 -5.15
N PRO A 25 5.39 8.86 -4.98
CA PRO A 25 4.32 9.48 -5.76
C PRO A 25 4.26 10.99 -5.49
N SER A 26 3.75 11.75 -6.46
CA SER A 26 3.37 13.15 -6.20
C SER A 26 2.26 13.22 -5.13
N ARG A 27 2.11 14.37 -4.48
CA ARG A 27 1.02 14.64 -3.53
C ARG A 27 -0.34 14.23 -4.08
N GLU A 28 -0.66 14.70 -5.28
CA GLU A 28 -1.94 14.42 -5.95
C GLU A 28 -2.12 12.91 -6.21
N THR A 29 -1.05 12.24 -6.66
CA THR A 29 -1.08 10.78 -6.86
C THR A 29 -1.30 10.05 -5.54
N LEU A 30 -0.64 10.46 -4.45
CA LEU A 30 -0.80 9.85 -3.13
C LEU A 30 -2.23 10.01 -2.62
N GLN A 31 -2.80 11.22 -2.70
CA GLN A 31 -4.19 11.49 -2.33
C GLN A 31 -5.17 10.60 -3.11
N ARG A 32 -4.96 10.50 -4.43
CA ARG A 32 -5.77 9.63 -5.29
C ARG A 32 -5.66 8.16 -4.92
N LEU A 33 -4.45 7.67 -4.60
CA LEU A 33 -4.24 6.27 -4.20
C LEU A 33 -4.96 5.95 -2.89
N ILE A 34 -4.87 6.84 -1.90
CA ILE A 34 -5.53 6.70 -0.59
C ILE A 34 -7.05 6.64 -0.78
N ALA A 35 -7.61 7.63 -1.49
CA ALA A 35 -9.04 7.70 -1.76
C ALA A 35 -9.54 6.48 -2.57
N ALA A 36 -8.82 6.08 -3.62
CA ALA A 36 -9.19 4.93 -4.44
C ALA A 36 -9.07 3.59 -3.69
N ALA A 37 -8.20 3.51 -2.68
CA ALA A 37 -8.10 2.37 -1.78
C ALA A 37 -9.23 2.32 -0.72
N GLY A 38 -10.06 3.37 -0.63
CA GLY A 38 -11.12 3.49 0.37
C GLY A 38 -10.60 3.73 1.79
N LEU A 39 -9.39 4.28 1.92
CA LEU A 39 -8.76 4.58 3.20
C LEU A 39 -8.92 6.06 3.56
N SER A 40 -8.94 6.34 4.86
CA SER A 40 -8.57 7.67 5.37
C SER A 40 -7.06 7.89 5.22
N VAL A 41 -6.64 9.16 5.20
CA VAL A 41 -5.21 9.50 5.15
C VAL A 41 -4.45 8.91 6.34
N ARG A 42 -5.05 8.93 7.53
CA ARG A 42 -4.45 8.38 8.75
C ARG A 42 -4.19 6.87 8.65
N GLU A 43 -5.10 6.09 8.07
CA GLU A 43 -4.91 4.66 7.83
C GLU A 43 -3.78 4.36 6.82
N ALA A 44 -3.50 5.30 5.92
CA ALA A 44 -2.41 5.19 4.96
C ALA A 44 -1.02 5.47 5.56
N VAL A 45 -0.95 6.03 6.78
CA VAL A 45 0.30 6.28 7.47
C VAL A 45 0.82 5.00 8.11
N ARG A 46 2.11 4.74 7.94
CA ARG A 46 2.82 3.62 8.54
C ARG A 46 3.47 4.09 9.83
N GLU A 47 3.13 3.43 10.93
CA GLU A 47 3.74 3.71 12.23
C GLU A 47 5.06 2.94 12.41
N LYS A 48 5.01 1.61 12.28
CA LYS A 48 6.11 0.71 12.69
C LYS A 48 7.36 0.86 11.80
N GLY A 49 8.49 1.19 12.44
CA GLY A 49 9.80 1.31 11.78
C GLY A 49 9.89 2.53 10.88
N THR A 50 9.34 3.65 11.35
CA THR A 50 9.29 4.96 10.70
C THR A 50 9.42 6.05 11.78
N PRO A 51 9.68 7.32 11.42
CA PRO A 51 9.74 8.42 12.40
C PRO A 51 8.35 8.88 12.90
N TYR A 52 7.29 8.07 12.78
CA TYR A 52 5.91 8.44 13.11
C TYR A 52 5.75 9.09 14.50
N ALA A 53 6.28 8.43 15.54
CA ALA A 53 6.21 8.93 16.92
C ALA A 53 7.15 10.13 17.15
N GLU A 54 8.34 10.12 16.54
CA GLU A 54 9.32 11.21 16.65
C GLU A 54 8.80 12.52 16.05
N LEU A 55 7.95 12.41 15.02
CA LEU A 55 7.29 13.53 14.35
C LEU A 55 5.94 13.90 14.99
N GLY A 56 5.52 13.22 16.06
CA GLY A 56 4.25 13.50 16.75
C GLY A 56 3.00 13.22 15.90
N LEU A 57 3.08 12.27 14.95
CA LEU A 57 1.99 12.00 14.02
C LEU A 57 0.82 11.22 14.64
N ASP A 58 0.98 10.76 15.88
CA ASP A 58 -0.05 10.17 16.73
C ASP A 58 -1.10 11.19 17.21
N ASP A 59 -0.79 12.49 17.12
CA ASP A 59 -1.72 13.56 17.48
C ASP A 59 -3.00 13.49 16.60
N PRO A 60 -4.18 13.24 17.21
CA PRO A 60 -5.44 13.12 16.48
C PRO A 60 -5.94 14.46 15.92
N SER A 61 -5.39 15.59 16.36
CA SER A 61 -5.74 16.91 15.85
C SER A 61 -5.10 17.24 14.49
N LEU A 62 -4.10 16.46 14.07
CA LEU A 62 -3.46 16.64 12.76
C LEU A 62 -4.44 16.39 11.63
N SER A 63 -4.47 17.34 10.71
CA SER A 63 -5.25 17.28 9.48
C SER A 63 -4.66 16.29 8.47
N ASP A 64 -5.50 15.85 7.54
CA ASP A 64 -5.11 15.02 6.41
C ASP A 64 -3.99 15.67 5.58
N GLU A 65 -4.02 17.00 5.40
CA GLU A 65 -2.97 17.72 4.69
C GLU A 65 -1.61 17.59 5.40
N GLN A 66 -1.57 17.76 6.72
CA GLN A 66 -0.33 17.61 7.50
C GLN A 66 0.21 16.19 7.46
N LEU A 67 -0.66 15.18 7.47
CA LEU A 67 -0.24 13.77 7.34
C LEU A 67 0.30 13.47 5.94
N ILE A 68 -0.31 14.03 4.89
CA ILE A 68 0.20 13.91 3.52
C ILE A 68 1.56 14.61 3.37
N ASP A 69 1.72 15.80 3.95
CA ASP A 69 2.99 16.53 3.95
C ASP A 69 4.10 15.69 4.56
N ALA A 70 3.82 15.06 5.72
CA ALA A 70 4.75 14.17 6.38
C ALA A 70 5.09 12.96 5.49
N MET A 71 4.11 12.33 4.85
CA MET A 71 4.35 11.20 3.93
C MET A 71 5.18 11.57 2.70
N ILE A 72 5.03 12.78 2.16
CA ILE A 72 5.82 13.27 1.02
C ILE A 72 7.25 13.59 1.47
N ALA A 73 7.42 14.23 2.64
CA ALA A 73 8.73 14.54 3.19
C ALA A 73 9.50 13.29 3.65
N HIS A 74 8.77 12.28 4.13
CA HIS A 74 9.32 11.01 4.62
C HIS A 74 8.58 9.83 3.98
N PRO A 75 8.92 9.41 2.75
CA PRO A 75 8.22 8.34 2.04
C PRO A 75 8.10 7.03 2.83
N ALA A 76 9.00 6.76 3.77
CA ALA A 76 8.92 5.60 4.67
C ALA A 76 7.62 5.53 5.49
N LEU A 77 6.95 6.67 5.70
CA LEU A 77 5.64 6.80 6.34
C LEU A 77 4.48 6.33 5.44
N ILE A 78 4.67 6.17 4.13
CA ILE A 78 3.61 5.62 3.27
C ILE A 78 3.50 4.12 3.55
N ASN A 79 2.32 3.68 4.00
CA ASN A 79 2.06 2.28 4.27
C ASN A 79 2.00 1.48 2.95
N ARG A 80 2.47 0.23 2.98
CA ARG A 80 2.73 -0.57 1.77
C ARG A 80 2.15 -1.98 1.84
N PRO A 81 1.86 -2.59 0.68
CA PRO A 81 1.87 -1.99 -0.67
C PRO A 81 0.52 -1.37 -1.03
N PHE A 82 0.55 -0.32 -1.86
CA PHE A 82 -0.59 0.07 -2.69
C PHE A 82 -0.47 -0.66 -4.03
N VAL A 83 -1.56 -1.22 -4.51
CA VAL A 83 -1.66 -1.87 -5.82
C VAL A 83 -2.81 -1.22 -6.59
N VAL A 84 -2.55 -0.90 -7.85
CA VAL A 84 -3.52 -0.32 -8.78
C VAL A 84 -3.73 -1.29 -9.94
N SER A 85 -4.97 -1.57 -10.27
CA SER A 85 -5.36 -2.36 -11.44
C SER A 85 -6.57 -1.72 -12.14
N PRO A 86 -6.96 -2.21 -13.33
CA PRO A 86 -8.21 -1.80 -13.97
C PRO A 86 -9.47 -2.05 -13.13
N MET A 87 -9.41 -2.97 -12.16
CA MET A 87 -10.54 -3.34 -11.30
C MET A 87 -10.60 -2.51 -10.02
N GLY A 88 -9.53 -1.77 -9.68
CA GLY A 88 -9.51 -0.85 -8.56
C GLY A 88 -8.13 -0.67 -7.93
N THR A 89 -8.12 0.02 -6.80
CA THR A 89 -6.93 0.25 -5.98
C THR A 89 -7.13 -0.37 -4.61
N ARG A 90 -6.08 -0.98 -4.06
CA ARG A 90 -6.08 -1.52 -2.69
C ARG A 90 -4.77 -1.23 -1.99
N HIS A 91 -4.87 -0.99 -0.69
CA HIS A 91 -3.77 -1.18 0.23
C HIS A 91 -3.79 -2.64 0.69
N CYS A 92 -2.84 -3.45 0.22
CA CYS A 92 -2.91 -4.91 0.41
C CYS A 92 -2.33 -5.31 1.77
N ARG A 93 -3.06 -4.97 2.83
CA ARG A 93 -2.84 -5.43 4.20
C ARG A 93 -4.16 -5.96 4.78
N PRO A 94 -4.37 -7.28 4.80
CA PRO A 94 -3.40 -8.34 4.52
C PRO A 94 -3.10 -8.51 3.02
N SER A 95 -2.06 -9.28 2.70
CA SER A 95 -1.50 -9.34 1.34
C SER A 95 -2.48 -9.83 0.26
N GLU A 96 -3.40 -10.71 0.65
CA GLU A 96 -4.44 -11.35 -0.14
C GLU A 96 -5.58 -10.40 -0.52
N ALA A 97 -5.67 -9.21 0.08
CA ALA A 97 -6.59 -8.17 -0.38
C ALA A 97 -6.31 -7.70 -1.83
N VAL A 98 -5.17 -8.10 -2.41
CA VAL A 98 -4.90 -7.91 -3.84
C VAL A 98 -5.83 -8.72 -4.73
N LEU A 99 -6.33 -9.88 -4.26
CA LEU A 99 -7.19 -10.77 -5.04
C LEU A 99 -8.51 -10.10 -5.44
N ASP A 100 -9.01 -9.17 -4.62
CA ASP A 100 -10.21 -8.36 -4.90
C ASP A 100 -10.09 -7.49 -6.16
N ILE A 101 -8.86 -7.19 -6.57
CA ILE A 101 -8.56 -6.28 -7.69
C ILE A 101 -7.73 -6.95 -8.78
N LEU A 102 -7.65 -8.28 -8.80
CA LEU A 102 -7.06 -9.03 -9.91
C LEU A 102 -8.16 -9.64 -10.79
N PRO A 103 -7.92 -9.79 -12.10
CA PRO A 103 -8.80 -10.59 -12.94
C PRO A 103 -8.84 -12.04 -12.43
N ASP A 104 -9.85 -12.80 -12.86
CA ASP A 104 -10.04 -14.22 -12.51
C ASP A 104 -9.01 -15.14 -13.20
N THR A 105 -7.73 -14.84 -13.00
CA THR A 105 -6.56 -15.55 -13.53
C THR A 105 -5.71 -16.15 -12.41
N PHE A 106 -5.95 -15.77 -11.15
CA PHE A 106 -5.31 -16.39 -10.00
C PHE A 106 -5.83 -17.83 -9.82
N LYS A 107 -4.98 -18.82 -10.11
CA LYS A 107 -5.38 -20.23 -10.10
C LYS A 107 -4.41 -21.09 -9.29
N GLY A 108 -4.94 -22.09 -8.61
CA GLY A 108 -4.16 -23.01 -7.80
C GLY A 108 -3.83 -22.48 -6.41
N ALA A 109 -3.23 -23.32 -5.58
CA ALA A 109 -2.87 -22.98 -4.21
C ALA A 109 -1.70 -21.99 -4.17
N PHE A 110 -1.74 -21.06 -3.22
CA PHE A 110 -0.64 -20.17 -2.90
C PHE A 110 -0.29 -20.28 -1.42
N ALA A 111 1.01 -20.21 -1.11
CA ALA A 111 1.49 -20.14 0.26
C ALA A 111 2.33 -18.87 0.41
N LYS A 112 2.02 -18.09 1.45
CA LYS A 112 2.82 -16.94 1.87
C LYS A 112 4.21 -17.41 2.33
N GLU A 113 5.16 -16.48 2.45
CA GLU A 113 6.53 -16.77 2.90
C GLU A 113 6.62 -17.50 4.26
N ASP A 114 5.63 -17.34 5.14
CA ASP A 114 5.55 -18.01 6.45
C ASP A 114 4.82 -19.37 6.40
N GLY A 115 4.40 -19.82 5.22
CA GLY A 115 3.67 -21.06 5.02
C GLY A 115 2.15 -20.96 5.21
N GLU A 116 1.63 -19.77 5.52
CA GLU A 116 0.18 -19.55 5.56
C GLU A 116 -0.41 -19.77 4.16
N LYS A 117 -1.44 -20.61 4.07
CA LYS A 117 -2.13 -20.91 2.81
C LYS A 117 -3.17 -19.84 2.51
N VAL A 118 -3.19 -19.38 1.26
CA VAL A 118 -4.18 -18.46 0.68
C VAL A 118 -5.06 -19.22 -0.29
#